data_AF-U2QYB6-F1
#
_entry.id   AF-U2QYB6-F1
#
_cell.length_a   1.000
_cell.length_b   1.000
_cell.length_c   1.000
_cell.angle_alpha   90.00
_cell.angle_beta   90.00
_cell.angle_gamma   90.00
#
_symmetry.space_group_name_H-M   'P 1'
#
loop_
_entity.id
_entity.type
_entity.pdbx_description
1 polymer ?
#
loop_
_entity_poly.entity_id
_entity_poly.type
_entity_poly.pdbx_seq_one_letter_code
_entity_poly.pdbx_strand_id
1 'polypeptide(L)'
;MYYDTAADEEAARKQLKTVTEKWSGQYPSAMNRWHDNWDAISPIFKFSQEVRTAFYTTNAIESLNSCYRRLNKQRSVFPSSQALVKALYLGTFEIAKKWTMPIRNWGKVRGELEIMYPDRMQI
;
A
#
# COMPACT_ATOMS: atom_id res chain seq x y z
N MET A 1 -0.95 0.24 15.61
CA MET A 1 -2.22 -0.42 15.28
C MET A 1 -1.84 -1.77 14.68
N TYR A 2 -2.16 -2.88 15.34
CA TYR A 2 -1.97 -4.20 14.76
C TYR A 2 -3.13 -4.40 13.77
N TYR A 3 -2.82 -4.55 12.49
CA TYR A 3 -3.83 -4.92 11.50
C TYR A 3 -4.10 -6.40 11.69
N ASP A 4 -5.24 -6.72 12.30
CA ASP A 4 -5.73 -8.09 12.35
C ASP A 4 -6.29 -8.43 10.97
N THR A 5 -5.55 -9.25 10.23
CA THR A 5 -5.86 -9.64 8.84
C THR A 5 -6.17 -11.11 8.83
N ALA A 6 -7.16 -11.54 8.02
CA ALA A 6 -7.51 -12.94 7.89
C ALA A 6 -6.28 -13.84 7.66
N ALA A 7 -6.28 -15.04 8.26
CA ALA A 7 -5.13 -15.94 8.23
C ALA A 7 -4.78 -16.38 6.79
N ASP A 8 -5.80 -16.69 5.99
CA ASP A 8 -5.69 -17.20 4.62
C ASP A 8 -6.76 -16.57 3.71
N GLU A 9 -6.68 -16.92 2.42
CA GLU A 9 -7.59 -16.42 1.38
C GLU A 9 -9.05 -16.83 1.63
N GLU A 10 -9.30 -18.05 2.13
CA GLU A 10 -10.66 -18.56 2.34
C GLU A 10 -11.36 -17.79 3.47
N ALA A 11 -10.67 -17.59 4.58
CA ALA A 11 -11.12 -16.77 5.70
C ALA A 11 -11.37 -15.32 5.22
N ALA A 12 -10.48 -14.77 4.40
CA ALA A 12 -10.65 -13.43 3.84
C ALA A 12 -11.88 -13.33 2.94
N ARG A 13 -12.12 -14.34 2.10
CA ARG A 13 -13.28 -14.40 1.21
C ARG A 13 -14.59 -14.51 1.98
N LYS A 14 -14.61 -15.28 3.08
CA LYS A 14 -15.74 -15.35 4.01
C LYS A 14 -16.02 -13.99 4.64
N GLN A 15 -14.99 -13.28 5.09
CA GLN A 15 -15.16 -11.92 5.64
C GLN A 15 -15.61 -10.92 4.57
N LEU A 16 -15.09 -11.00 3.35
CA LEU A 16 -15.54 -10.15 2.24
C LEU A 16 -17.03 -10.34 1.95
N LYS A 17 -17.55 -11.57 2.03
CA LYS A 17 -18.99 -11.84 1.91
C LYS A 17 -19.78 -11.12 3.01
N THR A 18 -19.39 -11.27 4.27
CA THR A 18 -20.04 -10.59 5.42
C THR A 18 -20.04 -9.06 5.25
N VAL A 19 -18.91 -8.48 4.83
CA VAL A 19 -18.78 -7.04 4.61
C VAL A 19 -19.64 -6.60 3.42
N THR A 20 -19.70 -7.40 2.35
CA THR A 20 -20.54 -7.13 1.18
C THR A 20 -22.02 -7.13 1.55
N GLU A 21 -22.49 -8.11 2.32
CA GLU A 21 -23.87 -8.19 2.79
C GLU A 21 -24.24 -6.95 3.62
N LYS A 22 -23.33 -6.50 4.49
CA LYS A 22 -23.55 -5.32 5.34
C LYS A 22 -23.58 -4.00 4.56
N TRP A 23 -22.70 -3.84 3.57
CA TRP A 23 -22.43 -2.53 2.97
C TRP A 23 -22.88 -2.37 1.52
N SER A 24 -23.29 -3.43 0.83
CA SER A 24 -23.75 -3.35 -0.57
C SER A 24 -24.94 -2.41 -0.77
N GLY A 25 -25.82 -2.26 0.22
CA GLY A 25 -26.94 -1.32 0.14
C GLY A 25 -26.52 0.16 0.12
N GLN A 26 -25.42 0.52 0.78
CA GLN A 26 -24.93 1.90 0.86
C GLN A 26 -23.80 2.19 -0.13
N TYR A 27 -22.91 1.21 -0.34
CA TYR A 27 -21.70 1.34 -1.14
C TYR A 27 -21.56 0.19 -2.15
N PRO A 28 -22.55 0.00 -3.06
CA PRO A 28 -22.55 -1.12 -4.00
C PRO A 28 -21.30 -1.13 -4.87
N SER A 29 -20.92 0.02 -5.43
CA SER A 29 -19.73 0.14 -6.28
C SER A 29 -18.43 -0.18 -5.54
N ALA A 30 -18.33 0.18 -4.25
CA ALA A 30 -17.13 -0.13 -3.46
C ALA A 30 -17.01 -1.63 -3.23
N MET A 31 -18.13 -2.31 -2.92
CA MET A 31 -18.14 -3.76 -2.72
C MET A 31 -17.86 -4.51 -4.03
N ASN A 32 -18.47 -4.09 -5.14
CA ASN A 32 -18.21 -4.69 -6.46
C ASN A 32 -16.73 -4.61 -6.83
N ARG A 33 -16.07 -3.47 -6.59
CA ARG A 33 -14.64 -3.31 -6.86
C ARG A 33 -13.77 -4.34 -6.13
N TRP A 34 -14.12 -4.75 -4.91
CA TRP A 34 -13.39 -5.80 -4.20
C TRP A 34 -13.53 -7.16 -4.87
N HIS A 35 -14.72 -7.49 -5.39
CA HIS A 35 -14.96 -8.74 -6.13
C HIS A 35 -14.27 -8.71 -7.50
N ASP A 36 -14.40 -7.61 -8.24
CA ASP A 36 -13.83 -7.44 -9.58
C ASP A 36 -12.29 -7.55 -9.57
N ASN A 37 -11.65 -7.16 -8.47
CA ASN A 37 -10.18 -7.13 -8.34
C ASN A 37 -9.67 -8.22 -7.40
N TRP A 38 -10.50 -9.18 -6.98
CA TRP A 38 -10.12 -10.17 -5.97
C TRP A 38 -8.88 -10.95 -6.39
N ASP A 39 -8.78 -11.37 -7.65
CA ASP A 39 -7.64 -12.15 -8.16
C ASP A 39 -6.32 -11.37 -8.12
N ALA A 40 -6.37 -10.04 -8.16
CA ALA A 40 -5.19 -9.19 -8.00
C ALA A 40 -4.79 -9.01 -6.53
N ILE A 41 -5.76 -9.12 -5.61
CA ILE A 41 -5.57 -8.86 -4.17
C ILE A 41 -5.22 -10.16 -3.43
N SER A 42 -5.86 -11.27 -3.77
CA SER A 42 -5.74 -12.54 -3.05
C SER A 42 -4.32 -13.13 -2.99
N PRO A 43 -3.40 -12.89 -3.96
CA PRO A 43 -2.02 -13.35 -3.84
C PRO A 43 -1.30 -12.83 -2.60
N ILE A 44 -1.79 -11.74 -1.97
CA ILE A 44 -1.23 -11.22 -0.72
C ILE A 44 -1.27 -12.27 0.41
N PHE A 45 -2.23 -13.20 0.39
CA PHE A 45 -2.37 -14.26 1.41
C PHE A 45 -1.34 -15.38 1.27
N LYS A 46 -0.51 -15.38 0.21
CA LYS A 46 0.65 -16.27 0.11
C LYS A 46 1.80 -15.88 1.04
N PHE A 47 1.75 -14.66 1.59
CA PHE A 47 2.75 -14.12 2.49
C PHE A 47 2.29 -14.19 3.95
N SER A 48 3.25 -14.33 4.87
CA SER A 48 2.99 -14.31 6.31
C SER A 48 2.36 -13.00 6.76
N GLN A 49 1.80 -13.00 7.97
CA GLN A 49 1.24 -11.78 8.56
C GLN A 49 2.31 -10.68 8.72
N GLU A 50 3.54 -11.03 9.05
CA GLU A 50 4.66 -10.09 9.15
C GLU A 50 4.96 -9.40 7.81
N VAL A 51 5.04 -10.14 6.72
CA VAL A 51 5.27 -9.59 5.38
C VAL A 51 4.07 -8.75 4.93
N ARG A 52 2.84 -9.25 5.13
CA ARG A 52 1.62 -8.50 4.82
C ARG A 52 1.54 -7.19 5.59
N THR A 53 1.96 -7.17 6.86
CA THR A 53 2.01 -5.93 7.66
C THR A 53 2.92 -4.89 7.02
N ALA A 54 4.05 -5.29 6.43
CA ALA A 54 4.92 -4.37 5.70
C ALA A 54 4.21 -3.79 4.47
N PHE A 55 3.45 -4.60 3.72
CA PHE A 55 2.70 -4.15 2.55
C PHE A 55 1.53 -3.23 2.90
N TYR A 56 0.79 -3.53 3.96
CA TYR A 56 -0.36 -2.74 4.41
C TYR A 56 0.01 -1.40 5.04
N THR A 57 1.30 -1.08 5.20
CA THR A 57 1.70 0.22 5.71
C THR A 57 1.42 1.33 4.68
N THR A 58 0.19 1.83 4.66
CA THR A 58 -0.22 2.89 3.73
C THR A 58 0.47 4.23 4.02
N ASN A 59 1.01 4.41 5.23
CA ASN A 59 1.69 5.62 5.67
C ASN A 59 2.78 6.12 4.70
N ALA A 60 3.56 5.24 4.07
CA ALA A 60 4.60 5.67 3.13
C ALA A 60 3.99 6.34 1.89
N ILE A 61 2.98 5.71 1.28
CA ILE A 61 2.30 6.21 0.09
C ILE A 61 1.42 7.42 0.42
N GLU A 62 0.67 7.36 1.52
CA GLU A 62 -0.22 8.43 1.97
C GLU A 62 0.54 9.70 2.39
N SER A 63 1.69 9.56 3.06
CA SER A 63 2.52 10.71 3.44
C SER A 63 3.10 11.42 2.21
N LEU A 64 3.53 10.65 1.21
CA LEU A 64 3.98 11.18 -0.08
C LEU A 64 2.86 11.92 -0.81
N ASN A 65 1.70 11.27 -0.96
CA ASN A 65 0.52 11.86 -1.60
C ASN A 65 0.03 13.13 -0.88
N SER A 66 0.06 13.14 0.45
CA SER A 66 -0.31 14.32 1.24
C SER A 66 0.61 15.51 0.97
N CYS A 67 1.90 15.27 0.79
CA CYS A 67 2.84 16.33 0.42
C CYS A 67 2.57 16.86 -0.99
N TYR A 68 2.32 15.98 -1.96
CA TYR A 68 1.96 16.41 -3.32
C TYR A 68 0.66 17.20 -3.36
N ARG A 69 -0.37 16.78 -2.61
CA ARG A 69 -1.62 17.55 -2.48
C ARG A 69 -1.37 18.94 -1.88
N ARG A 70 -0.47 19.06 -0.91
CA ARG A 70 -0.08 20.36 -0.34
C ARG A 70 0.62 21.25 -1.36
N LEU A 71 1.51 20.69 -2.19
CA LEU A 71 2.15 21.43 -3.29
C LEU A 71 1.10 21.97 -4.28
N ASN A 72 0.15 21.13 -4.69
CA ASN A 72 -0.92 21.52 -5.62
C ASN A 72 -1.89 22.55 -5.00
N LYS A 73 -2.09 22.53 -3.68
CA LYS A 73 -2.90 23.53 -2.97
C LYS A 73 -2.22 24.91 -2.95
N GLN A 74 -0.89 24.96 -2.88
CA GLN A 74 -0.12 26.20 -2.88
C GLN A 74 0.10 26.75 -4.30
N ARG A 75 0.12 25.88 -5.31
CA ARG A 75 0.28 26.24 -6.74
C ARG A 75 -0.66 25.39 -7.58
N SER A 76 -1.75 25.99 -8.04
CA SER A 76 -2.75 25.34 -8.89
C SER A 76 -2.39 25.35 -10.38
N VAL A 77 -1.48 26.24 -10.81
CA VAL A 77 -1.04 26.36 -12.20
C VAL A 77 0.48 26.30 -12.26
N PHE A 78 1.00 25.46 -13.17
CA PHE A 78 2.42 25.37 -13.47
C PHE A 78 2.67 25.91 -14.88
N PRO A 79 3.75 26.70 -15.08
CA PRO A 79 4.04 27.32 -16.38
C PRO A 79 4.52 26.31 -17.44
N SER A 80 4.93 25.11 -17.03
CA SER A 80 5.30 24.02 -17.93
C SER A 80 5.28 22.67 -17.20
N SER A 81 5.29 21.57 -17.96
CA SER A 81 5.47 20.22 -17.43
C SER A 81 6.79 20.08 -16.65
N GLN A 82 7.86 20.73 -17.13
CA GLN A 82 9.16 20.73 -16.45
C GLN A 82 9.10 21.43 -15.10
N ALA A 83 8.34 22.53 -14.98
CA ALA A 83 8.14 23.22 -13.71
C ALA A 83 7.40 22.34 -12.70
N LEU A 84 6.38 21.59 -13.15
CA LEU A 84 5.67 20.61 -12.32
C LEU A 84 6.62 19.50 -11.85
N VAL A 85 7.39 18.89 -12.76
CA VAL A 85 8.34 17.82 -12.41
C VAL A 85 9.38 18.30 -11.40
N LYS A 86 9.93 19.52 -11.56
CA LYS A 86 10.86 20.11 -10.58
C LYS A 86 10.22 20.27 -9.21
N ALA A 87 8.98 20.76 -9.14
CA ALA A 87 8.26 20.92 -7.88
C ALA A 87 7.98 19.57 -7.18
N LEU A 88 7.55 18.56 -7.95
CA LEU A 88 7.35 17.21 -7.43
C LEU A 88 8.67 16.62 -6.92
N TYR A 89 9.76 16.71 -7.71
CA TYR A 89 11.08 16.24 -7.31
C TYR A 89 11.55 16.87 -6.00
N LEU A 90 11.47 18.19 -5.87
CA LEU A 90 11.86 18.88 -4.62
C LEU A 90 10.98 18.43 -3.44
N GLY A 91 9.68 18.25 -3.67
CA GLY A 91 8.77 17.70 -2.67
C GLY A 91 9.16 16.30 -2.21
N THR A 92 9.44 15.39 -3.15
CA THR A 92 9.92 14.03 -2.87
C THR A 92 11.24 14.05 -2.12
N PHE A 93 12.19 14.88 -2.57
CA PHE A 93 13.51 15.01 -1.98
C PHE A 93 13.45 15.43 -0.51
N GLU A 94 12.63 16.43 -0.16
CA GLU A 94 12.46 16.87 1.22
C GLU A 94 11.77 15.83 2.12
N ILE A 95 10.85 15.02 1.57
CA ILE A 95 10.22 13.93 2.33
C ILE A 95 11.21 12.78 2.55
N ALA A 96 11.96 12.41 1.52
CA ALA A 96 12.89 11.29 1.56
C ALA A 96 13.97 11.48 2.64
N LYS A 97 14.38 12.73 2.95
CA LYS A 97 15.25 13.05 4.08
C LYS A 97 14.73 12.57 5.43
N LYS A 98 13.41 12.37 5.57
CA LYS A 98 12.76 11.90 6.81
C LYS A 98 12.62 10.37 6.84
N TRP A 99 12.90 9.66 5.75
CA TRP A 99 12.85 8.20 5.67
C TRP A 99 14.14 7.58 6.19
N THR A 100 14.45 7.88 7.45
CA THR A 100 15.66 7.38 8.13
C THR A 100 15.41 6.08 8.89
N MET A 101 14.15 5.77 9.20
CA MET A 101 13.79 4.58 9.97
C MET A 101 13.67 3.36 9.05
N PRO A 102 14.32 2.23 9.40
CA PRO A 102 14.16 0.99 8.64
C PRO A 102 12.74 0.43 8.79
N ILE A 103 12.34 -0.40 7.83
CA ILE A 103 11.08 -1.14 7.91
C ILE A 103 11.12 -2.04 9.16
N ARG A 104 10.08 -1.97 9.98
CA ARG A 104 9.96 -2.78 11.18
C ARG A 104 9.98 -4.27 10.79
N ASN A 105 10.74 -5.08 11.54
CA ASN A 105 10.88 -6.53 11.31
C ASN A 105 11.45 -6.90 9.93
N TRP A 106 12.20 -6.00 9.26
CA TRP A 106 12.72 -6.23 7.91
C TRP A 106 13.50 -7.54 7.76
N GLY A 107 14.29 -7.96 8.75
CA GLY A 107 15.02 -9.24 8.68
C GLY A 107 14.12 -10.46 8.49
N LYS A 108 12.94 -10.50 9.15
CA LYS A 108 11.96 -11.58 8.96
C LYS A 108 11.33 -11.51 7.57
N VAL A 109 10.95 -10.31 7.15
CA VAL A 109 10.35 -10.06 5.83
C VAL A 109 11.31 -10.49 4.73
N ARG A 110 12.57 -10.07 4.82
CA ARG A 110 13.62 -10.43 3.87
C ARG A 110 13.85 -11.94 3.82
N GLY A 111 13.96 -12.61 4.98
CA GLY A 111 14.18 -14.05 5.03
C GLY A 111 13.06 -14.85 4.38
N GLU A 112 11.80 -14.47 4.58
CA GLU A 112 10.67 -15.10 3.89
C GLU A 112 10.72 -14.88 2.37
N LEU A 113 11.03 -13.66 1.93
CA LEU A 113 11.15 -13.35 0.50
C LEU A 113 12.31 -14.11 -0.16
N GLU A 114 13.43 -14.31 0.53
CA GLU A 114 14.56 -15.12 0.05
C GLU A 114 14.18 -16.59 -0.12
N ILE A 115 13.35 -17.14 0.79
CA ILE A 115 12.83 -18.51 0.68
C ILE A 115 11.83 -18.64 -0.47
N MET A 116 10.89 -17.69 -0.58
CA MET A 116 9.85 -17.72 -1.62
C MET A 116 10.40 -17.49 -3.04
N TYR A 117 11.46 -16.70 -3.15
CA TYR A 117 12.07 -16.31 -4.43
C TYR A 117 13.59 -16.57 -4.42
N PRO A 118 14.02 -17.85 -4.47
CA PRO A 118 15.44 -18.20 -4.50
C PRO A 118 16.17 -17.48 -5.65
N ASP A 119 17.40 -17.06 -5.39
CA ASP A 119 18.30 -16.40 -6.36
C ASP A 119 17.80 -15.08 -6.95
N ARG A 120 16.75 -14.47 -6.38
CA ARG A 120 16.21 -13.16 -6.82
C ARG A 120 16.69 -11.98 -5.99
N MET A 121 17.13 -12.22 -4.77
CA MET A 121 17.60 -11.19 -3.86
C MET A 121 19.13 -11.10 -3.94
N GLN A 122 19.64 -10.06 -4.60
CA GLN A 122 21.08 -9.76 -4.59
C GLN A 122 21.48 -9.22 -3.22
N ILE A 123 22.68 -9.59 -2.76
CA ILE A 123 23.28 -9.13 -1.50
C ILE A 123 23.70 -7.67 -1.64
#